data_AF-F5XG93-F1
#
_entry.id   AF-F5XG93-F1
#
_cell.length_a   1.000
_cell.length_b   1.000
_cell.length_c   1.000
_cell.angle_alpha   90.00
_cell.angle_beta   90.00
_cell.angle_gamma   90.00
#
_symmetry.space_group_name_H-M   'P 1'
#
loop_
_entity.id
_entity.type
_entity.pdbx_description
1 polymer ?
#
loop_
_entity_poly.entity_id
_entity_poly.type
_entity_poly.pdbx_seq_one_letter_code
_entity_poly.pdbx_strand_id
1 'polypeptide(L)' 'MSDSTIDRPSIALGHVVLDTDDPPRLAEFYSQLLGWPIVCTDEDWWTVQSDGGGTKLSFQLAGPDPSSWTRRIPHP' A
#
# COMPACT_ATOMS: atom_id res chain seq x y z
N MET A 1 3.49 45.94 4.35
CA MET A 1 3.50 44.88 3.34
C MET A 1 3.80 43.60 4.08
N SER A 2 2.78 42.81 4.39
CA SER A 2 2.94 41.56 5.14
C SER A 2 3.54 40.51 4.22
N ASP A 3 4.74 40.04 4.55
CA ASP A 3 5.35 38.87 3.93
C ASP A 3 4.49 37.66 4.28
N SER A 4 3.66 37.24 3.32
CA SER A 4 2.96 35.96 3.43
C SER A 4 3.98 34.89 3.07
N THR A 5 4.73 34.41 4.05
CA THR A 5 5.52 33.20 3.91
C THR A 5 4.59 32.09 3.44
N ILE A 6 4.71 31.71 2.17
CA ILE A 6 4.01 30.56 1.61
C ILE A 6 4.40 29.36 2.50
N ASP A 7 3.42 28.85 3.25
CA ASP A 7 3.57 27.60 3.98
C ASP A 7 3.85 26.50 2.94
N ARG A 8 5.07 25.95 2.99
CA ARG A 8 5.47 24.93 2.02
C ARG A 8 4.84 23.62 2.45
N PRO A 9 4.13 22.90 1.55
CA PRO A 9 3.56 21.62 1.89
C PRO A 9 4.69 20.68 2.34
N SER A 10 4.52 20.10 3.53
CA SER A 10 5.40 19.04 4.01
C SER A 10 5.07 17.75 3.28
N ILE A 11 6.05 17.17 2.58
CA ILE A 11 5.92 15.94 1.81
C ILE A 11 6.81 14.88 2.46
N ALA A 12 6.22 13.72 2.79
CA ALA A 12 6.92 12.58 3.34
C ALA A 12 6.39 11.27 2.73
N LEU A 13 7.19 10.20 2.78
CA LEU A 13 6.77 8.87 2.35
C LEU A 13 5.74 8.29 3.33
N GLY A 14 4.47 8.26 2.91
CA GLY A 14 3.39 7.73 3.74
C GLY A 14 3.35 6.20 3.78
N HIS A 15 3.43 5.55 2.61
CA HIS A 15 3.21 4.11 2.47
C HIS A 15 4.18 3.49 1.44
N VAL A 16 4.65 2.28 1.74
CA VAL A 16 5.13 1.33 0.74
C VAL A 16 4.02 0.31 0.54
N VAL A 17 3.61 0.07 -0.71
CA VAL A 17 2.47 -0.80 -1.05
C VAL A 17 2.97 -1.95 -1.91
N LEU A 18 2.60 -3.18 -1.54
CA LEU A 18 2.90 -4.39 -2.30
C LEU A 18 1.59 -5.00 -2.82
N ASP A 19 1.55 -5.32 -4.12
CA ASP A 19 0.45 -6.08 -4.71
C ASP A 19 0.56 -7.56 -4.36
N THR A 20 -0.58 -8.19 -4.07
CA THR A 20 -0.65 -9.62 -3.72
C THR A 20 -2.05 -10.17 -4.01
N ASP A 21 -2.14 -11.46 -4.34
CA ASP A 21 -3.42 -12.17 -4.48
C ASP A 21 -4.07 -12.46 -3.11
N ASP A 22 -3.32 -12.27 -2.01
CA ASP A 22 -3.76 -12.53 -0.63
C ASP A 22 -3.21 -11.46 0.33
N PRO A 23 -3.88 -10.28 0.44
CA PRO A 23 -3.48 -9.21 1.35
C PRO A 23 -3.45 -9.61 2.84
N PRO A 24 -4.46 -10.34 3.38
CA PRO A 24 -4.43 -10.78 4.76
C PRO A 24 -3.19 -11.62 5.10
N ARG A 25 -2.82 -12.58 4.25
CA ARG A 25 -1.68 -13.46 4.48
C ARG A 25 -0.36 -12.71 4.55
N LEU A 26 -0.13 -11.73 3.68
CA LEU A 26 1.09 -10.92 3.75
C LEU A 26 1.08 -10.00 4.97
N ALA A 27 -0.05 -9.38 5.28
CA ALA A 27 -0.18 -8.53 6.47
C ALA A 27 0.15 -9.31 7.75
N GLU A 28 -0.40 -10.52 7.91
CA GLU A 28 -0.12 -11.39 9.06
C GLU A 28 1.34 -11.83 9.10
N PHE A 29 1.92 -12.20 7.97
CA PHE A 29 3.34 -12.59 7.89
C PHE A 29 4.26 -11.43 8.30
N TYR A 30 4.07 -10.24 7.72
CA TYR A 30 4.90 -9.08 8.01
C TYR A 30 4.64 -8.49 9.39
N SER A 31 3.40 -8.57 9.90
CA SER A 31 3.09 -8.21 11.27
C SER A 31 3.91 -9.04 12.26
N GLN A 32 3.96 -10.37 12.06
CA GLN A 32 4.76 -11.26 12.90
C GLN A 32 6.26 -11.06 12.71
N LEU A 33 6.72 -10.89 11.47
CA LEU A 33 8.14 -10.71 11.15
C LEU A 33 8.72 -9.42 11.73
N LEU A 34 7.95 -8.33 11.67
CA LEU A 34 8.40 -6.99 12.08
C LEU A 34 7.98 -6.64 13.52
N GLY A 35 7.07 -7.42 14.11
CA GLY A 35 6.44 -7.09 15.39
C GLY A 35 5.52 -5.87 15.32
N TRP A 36 4.99 -5.55 14.14
CA TRP A 36 4.15 -4.37 13.93
C TRP A 36 2.67 -4.76 13.95
N PRO A 37 1.79 -4.00 14.63
CA PRO A 37 0.35 -4.26 14.57
C PRO A 37 -0.21 -4.04 13.17
N ILE A 38 -1.25 -4.80 12.84
CA ILE A 38 -2.15 -4.51 11.73
C ILE A 38 -3.06 -3.35 12.16
N VAL A 39 -3.04 -2.25 11.41
CA VAL A 39 -3.74 -0.99 11.75
C VAL A 39 -4.89 -0.66 10.81
N CYS A 40 -5.03 -1.39 9.70
CA CYS A 40 -6.13 -1.26 8.75
C CYS A 40 -6.38 -2.60 8.05
N THR A 41 -7.66 -2.93 7.92
CA THR A 41 -8.17 -4.16 7.32
C THR A 41 -9.41 -3.80 6.50
N ASP A 42 -9.29 -3.87 5.19
CA ASP A 42 -10.38 -3.69 4.23
C ASP A 42 -10.41 -4.89 3.27
N GLU A 43 -11.40 -4.94 2.37
CA GLU A 43 -11.58 -6.09 1.46
C GLU A 43 -10.39 -6.28 0.50
N ASP A 44 -9.80 -5.19 0.04
CA ASP A 44 -8.70 -5.16 -0.95
C ASP A 44 -7.42 -4.51 -0.43
N TRP A 45 -7.40 -4.09 0.85
CA TRP A 45 -6.29 -3.31 1.41
C TRP A 45 -6.01 -3.65 2.87
N TRP A 46 -4.77 -3.98 3.18
CA TRP A 46 -4.32 -4.27 4.56
C TRP A 46 -3.07 -3.47 4.88
N THR A 47 -2.90 -3.03 6.13
CA THR A 47 -1.72 -2.23 6.51
C THR A 47 -1.17 -2.62 7.88
N VAL A 48 0.15 -2.74 7.96
CA VAL A 48 0.90 -2.82 9.22
C VAL A 48 1.70 -1.53 9.46
N GLN A 49 1.85 -1.14 10.71
CA GLN A 49 2.62 0.04 11.10
C GLN A 49 3.27 -0.17 12.47
N SER A 50 4.52 0.28 12.64
CA SER A 50 5.15 0.36 13.96
C SER A 50 4.37 1.30 14.89
N ASP A 51 4.34 0.99 16.19
CA ASP A 51 3.77 1.89 17.22
C ASP A 51 4.46 3.26 17.26
N GLY A 52 5.71 3.35 16.77
CA GLY A 52 6.45 4.60 16.61
C GLY A 52 5.98 5.48 15.45
N GLY A 53 4.99 5.04 14.67
CA GLY A 53 4.50 5.73 13.48
C GLY A 53 5.48 5.67 12.30
N GLY A 54 5.48 6.72 11.47
CA GLY A 54 6.30 6.79 10.25
C GLY A 54 5.67 6.05 9.06
N THR A 55 6.51 5.60 8.14
CA THR A 55 6.08 4.93 6.90
C THR A 55 5.37 3.61 7.20
N LYS A 56 4.22 3.43 6.55
CA LYS A 56 3.39 2.22 6.65
C LYS A 56 3.77 1.20 5.58
N LEU A 57 3.56 -0.07 5.87
CA LEU A 57 3.63 -1.14 4.88
C LEU A 57 2.21 -1.64 4.61
N SER A 58 1.75 -1.49 3.38
CA SER A 58 0.41 -1.87 2.94
C SER A 58 0.46 -2.97 1.88
N PHE A 59 -0.62 -3.73 1.81
CA PHE A 59 -0.81 -4.84 0.89
C PHE A 59 -2.12 -4.62 0.17
N GLN A 60 -2.05 -4.54 -1.16
CA GLN A 60 -3.21 -4.31 -2.02
C GLN A 60 -3.54 -5.61 -2.77
N LEU A 61 -4.83 -5.92 -2.88
CA LEU A 61 -5.29 -7.01 -3.72
C LEU A 61 -4.91 -6.71 -5.17
N ALA A 62 -4.12 -7.60 -5.77
CA ALA A 62 -3.67 -7.43 -7.13
C ALA A 62 -4.86 -7.35 -8.09
N GLY A 63 -4.76 -6.42 -9.03
CA GLY A 63 -5.69 -6.34 -10.16
C GLY A 63 -5.57 -7.56 -11.09
N PRO A 64 -6.45 -7.66 -12.10
CA PRO A 64 -6.45 -8.78 -13.03
C PRO A 64 -5.10 -8.93 -13.77
N ASP A 65 -4.65 -10.18 -13.93
CA ASP A 65 -3.38 -10.53 -14.55
C ASP A 65 -3.19 -9.83 -15.92
N PRO A 66 -2.09 -9.09 -16.10
CA PRO A 66 -1.67 -8.51 -17.36
C PRO A 66 -1.72 -9.41 -18.59
N SER A 67 -1.35 -10.67 -18.42
CA SER A 67 -1.29 -11.63 -19.51
C SER A 67 -2.69 -11.99 -20.06
N SER A 68 -3.73 -11.76 -19.26
CA SER A 68 -5.13 -11.95 -19.68
C SER A 68 -5.56 -10.95 -20.77
N TRP A 69 -4.91 -9.79 -20.89
CA TRP A 69 -5.26 -8.76 -21.86
C TRP A 69 -4.89 -9.19 -23.28
N THR A 70 -3.76 -9.90 -23.45
CA THR A 70 -3.30 -10.42 -24.74
C THR A 70 -4.18 -11.54 -25.28
N ARG A 71 -4.85 -12.30 -24.39
CA ARG A 71 -5.83 -13.34 -24.79
C ARG A 71 -7.05 -12.77 -25.51
N ARG A 72 -7.29 -11.44 -25.43
CA ARG A 72 -8.40 -10.74 -26.07
C ARG A 72 -7.98 -9.90 -27.28
N ILE A 73 -6.85 -10.22 -27.91
CA ILE A 73 -6.53 -9.73 -29.26
C ILE A 73 -7.01 -10.82 -30.24
N PRO A 74 -8.05 -10.59 -31.06
CA PRO A 74 -8.33 -11.48 -32.19
C PRO A 74 -7.13 -11.41 -33.14
N HIS A 75 -6.54 -12.56 -33.49
CA HIS A 75 -5.63 -12.60 -34.64
C HIS A 75 -6.43 -12.22 -35.90
N PRO A 76 -5.90 -11.32 -36.76
CA PRO A 76 -6.53 -10.98 -38.03
C PRO A 76 -6.61 -12.17 -38.98
#